data_AF-A0A2M6XZY2-F1
#
_entry.id   AF-A0A2M6XZY2-F1
#
_cell.length_a   1.000
_cell.length_b   1.000
_cell.length_c   1.000
_cell.angle_alpha   90.00
_cell.angle_beta   90.00
_cell.angle_gamma   90.00
#
_symmetry.space_group_name_H-M   'P 1'
#
loop_
_entity.id
_entity.type
_entity.pdbx_description
1 polymer ?
#
loop_
_entity_poly.entity_id
_entity_poly.type
_entity_poly.pdbx_seq_one_letter_code
_entity_poly.pdbx_strand_id
1 'polypeptide(L)'
;MTVIMNDSDVCTLDQVKRVLKAAKVLKFRGLSRQDKYNWLNDIIRRFKYHQLCKKDKGPLRRYMMMATGLSRPQLSRLIKRNLILLSPA
;
A
#
# COMPACT_ATOMS: atom_id res chain seq x y z
N MET A 1 -20.13 2.18 -5.51
CA MET A 1 -19.36 3.44 -5.61
C MET A 1 -17.89 3.11 -5.46
N THR A 2 -17.12 3.12 -6.55
CA THR A 2 -15.68 2.79 -6.51
C THR A 2 -14.91 4.05 -6.14
N VAL A 3 -14.44 4.14 -4.90
CA VAL A 3 -13.51 5.22 -4.52
C VAL A 3 -12.14 4.83 -5.04
N ILE A 4 -11.73 5.41 -6.16
CA ILE A 4 -10.38 5.21 -6.70
C ILE A 4 -9.42 6.02 -5.82
N MET A 5 -8.47 5.34 -5.18
CA MET A 5 -7.35 5.98 -4.50
C MET A 5 -6.47 6.66 -5.55
N ASN A 6 -6.54 7.98 -5.69
CA ASN A 6 -5.61 8.72 -6.55
C ASN A 6 -4.37 9.12 -5.75
N ASP A 7 -3.31 8.32 -5.85
CA ASP A 7 -1.99 8.58 -5.29
C ASP A 7 -0.91 8.73 -6.37
N SER A 8 -1.32 9.11 -7.58
CA SER A 8 -0.44 9.16 -8.76
C SER A 8 0.79 10.05 -8.55
N ASP A 9 0.68 11.07 -7.71
CA ASP A 9 1.77 12.00 -7.39
C ASP A 9 2.73 11.47 -6.31
N VAL A 10 2.41 10.33 -5.66
CA VAL A 10 3.25 9.70 -4.62
C VAL A 10 4.18 8.68 -5.27
N CYS A 11 5.34 9.17 -5.73
CA CYS A 11 6.33 8.37 -6.45
C CYS A 11 7.65 8.19 -5.67
N THR A 12 7.84 8.93 -4.58
CA THR A 12 9.09 8.93 -3.79
C THR A 12 8.85 8.62 -2.32
N LEU A 13 9.87 8.06 -1.65
CA LEU A 13 9.80 7.75 -0.22
C LEU A 13 9.59 9.00 0.64
N ASP A 14 10.08 10.16 0.20
CA ASP A 14 9.87 11.41 0.95
C ASP A 14 8.46 11.94 0.79
N GLN A 15 7.82 11.77 -0.37
CA GLN A 15 6.37 12.01 -0.51
C GLN A 15 5.58 11.07 0.38
N VAL A 16 5.93 9.78 0.44
CA VAL A 16 5.29 8.82 1.35
C VAL A 16 5.40 9.29 2.81
N LYS A 17 6.58 9.73 3.25
CA LYS A 17 6.78 10.29 4.60
C LYS A 17 5.96 11.56 4.82
N ARG A 18 5.88 12.47 3.84
CA ARG A 18 5.06 13.69 3.91
C ARG A 18 3.58 13.36 4.07
N VAL A 19 3.08 12.42 3.27
CA VAL A 19 1.69 11.94 3.37
C VAL A 19 1.44 11.33 4.75
N LEU A 20 2.34 10.48 5.26
CA LEU A 20 2.21 9.90 6.59
C LEU A 20 2.23 10.94 7.73
N LYS A 21 2.89 12.08 7.54
CA LYS A 21 2.89 13.20 8.50
C LYS A 21 1.59 14.02 8.43
N ALA A 22 1.09 14.26 7.22
CA ALA A 22 -0.12 15.05 6.98
C ALA A 22 -1.41 14.27 7.28
N ALA A 23 -1.45 12.98 6.95
CA ALA A 23 -2.61 12.11 7.07
C ALA A 23 -2.74 11.57 8.50
N LYS A 24 -3.17 12.41 9.45
CA LYS A 24 -3.63 11.92 10.77
C LYS A 24 -5.01 11.25 10.71
N VAL A 25 -5.83 11.41 9.65
CA VAL A 25 -7.25 10.96 9.64
C VAL A 25 -7.78 10.39 8.30
N LEU A 26 -6.97 10.16 7.27
CA LEU A 26 -7.48 9.56 6.02
C LEU A 26 -7.46 8.02 6.08
N LYS A 27 -8.53 7.44 6.64
CA LYS A 27 -8.91 6.05 6.35
C LYS A 27 -9.74 6.07 5.07
N PHE A 28 -9.20 5.55 3.98
CA PHE A 28 -9.93 5.45 2.71
C PHE A 28 -11.01 4.37 2.85
N ARG A 29 -12.23 4.81 3.20
CA ARG A 29 -13.39 3.93 3.33
C ARG A 29 -13.89 3.58 1.93
N GLY A 30 -14.24 2.31 1.70
CA GLY A 30 -14.92 1.88 0.48
C GLY A 30 -14.09 1.09 -0.55
N LEU A 31 -12.83 0.78 -0.27
CA LEU A 31 -12.04 -0.11 -1.15
C LEU A 31 -12.51 -1.57 -1.01
N SER A 32 -12.85 -2.22 -2.13
CA SER A 32 -13.07 -3.65 -2.15
C SER A 32 -11.78 -4.41 -1.84
N ARG A 33 -11.87 -5.72 -1.58
CA ARG A 33 -10.68 -6.55 -1.38
C ARG A 33 -9.76 -6.52 -2.61
N GLN A 34 -10.36 -6.52 -3.80
CA GLN A 34 -9.62 -6.50 -5.05
C GLN A 34 -8.91 -5.16 -5.28
N ASP A 35 -9.57 -4.04 -5.01
CA ASP A 35 -8.97 -2.71 -5.16
C ASP A 35 -7.76 -2.54 -4.24
N LYS A 36 -7.87 -3.02 -2.99
CA LYS A 36 -6.73 -3.02 -2.05
C LYS A 36 -5.55 -3.82 -2.61
N TYR A 37 -5.81 -4.97 -3.21
CA TYR A 37 -4.74 -5.82 -3.75
C TYR A 37 -4.09 -5.22 -4.99
N ASN A 38 -4.88 -4.69 -5.92
CA ASN A 38 -4.36 -4.00 -7.10
C ASN A 38 -3.48 -2.82 -6.69
N TRP A 39 -3.97 -1.97 -5.79
CA TRP A 39 -3.21 -0.83 -5.30
C TRP A 39 -1.92 -1.23 -4.54
N LEU A 40 -1.96 -2.28 -3.72
CA LEU A 40 -0.75 -2.81 -3.06
C LEU A 40 0.29 -3.30 -4.07
N ASN A 41 -0.16 -3.99 -5.13
CA ASN A 41 0.71 -4.45 -6.21
C ASN A 41 1.38 -3.27 -6.93
N ASP A 42 0.61 -2.21 -7.21
CA ASP A 42 1.13 -1.01 -7.87
C ASP A 42 2.20 -0.31 -7.02
N ILE A 43 1.99 -0.18 -5.70
CA ILE A 43 2.99 0.36 -4.79
C ILE A 43 4.25 -0.51 -4.74
N ILE A 44 4.10 -1.83 -4.66
CA ILE A 44 5.24 -2.75 -4.64
C ILE A 44 6.08 -2.64 -5.92
N ARG A 45 5.43 -2.52 -7.08
CA ARG A 45 6.09 -2.33 -8.39
C ARG A 45 6.73 -0.94 -8.49
N ARG A 46 5.96 0.13 -8.25
CA ARG A 46 6.39 1.53 -8.36
C ARG A 46 7.64 1.81 -7.52
N PHE A 47 7.69 1.27 -6.31
CA PHE A 47 8.82 1.48 -5.39
C PHE A 47 9.88 0.37 -5.41
N LYS A 48 9.77 -0.60 -6.32
CA LYS A 48 10.63 -1.80 -6.38
C LYS A 48 10.82 -2.41 -4.97
N TYR A 49 9.72 -2.56 -4.23
CA TYR A 49 9.74 -2.78 -2.78
C TYR A 49 10.63 -3.94 -2.35
N HIS A 50 10.73 -5.02 -3.14
CA HIS A 50 11.58 -6.16 -2.82
C HIS A 50 13.07 -5.81 -2.80
N GLN A 51 13.52 -4.88 -3.65
CA GLN A 51 14.90 -4.41 -3.77
C GLN A 51 15.27 -3.39 -2.67
N LEU A 52 14.28 -2.83 -1.95
CA LEU A 52 14.54 -1.86 -0.90
C LEU A 52 15.20 -2.50 0.33
N CYS A 53 16.06 -1.71 0.98
CA CYS A 53 16.62 -2.06 2.27
C CYS A 53 15.58 -1.95 3.40
N LYS A 54 15.89 -2.51 4.58
CA LYS A 54 14.92 -2.60 5.70
C LYS A 54 14.40 -1.22 6.15
N LYS A 55 15.25 -0.18 6.17
CA LYS A 55 14.88 1.18 6.56
C LYS A 55 13.83 1.81 5.62
N ASP A 56 13.89 1.51 4.33
CA ASP A 56 13.01 2.10 3.32
C ASP A 56 11.68 1.35 3.20
N LYS A 57 11.65 0.07 3.56
CA LYS A 57 10.43 -0.74 3.63
C LYS A 57 9.46 -0.28 4.73
N GLY A 58 9.97 0.29 5.83
CA GLY A 58 9.17 0.70 6.98
C GLY A 58 8.09 1.74 6.65
N PRO A 59 8.47 2.91 6.09
CA PRO A 59 7.53 3.94 5.66
C PRO A 59 6.48 3.42 4.67
N LEU A 60 6.89 2.62 3.68
CA LEU A 60 5.96 2.04 2.70
C LEU A 60 4.94 1.11 3.35
N ARG A 61 5.35 0.26 4.30
CA ARG A 61 4.39 -0.59 5.03
C ARG A 61 3.39 0.23 5.83
N ARG A 62 3.83 1.30 6.46
CA ARG A 62 2.93 2.19 7.21
C ARG A 62 1.93 2.87 6.29
N TYR A 63 2.39 3.31 5.12
CA TYR A 63 1.54 3.90 4.10
C TYR A 63 0.50 2.89 3.58
N MET A 64 0.94 1.68 3.26
CA MET A 64 0.06 0.60 2.82
C MET A 64 -1.04 0.27 3.85
N MET A 65 -0.68 0.19 5.14
CA MET A 65 -1.66 -0.07 6.21
C MET A 65 -2.63 1.09 6.41
N MET A 66 -2.14 2.34 6.34
CA MET A 66 -2.97 3.53 6.47
C MET A 66 -4.01 3.61 5.35
N ALA A 67 -3.56 3.38 4.11
CA ALA A 67 -4.39 3.43 2.92
C ALA A 67 -5.46 2.32 2.89
N THR A 68 -5.08 1.08 3.24
CA THR A 68 -5.96 -0.11 3.08
C THR A 68 -6.73 -0.49 4.35
N GLY A 69 -6.33 0.04 5.51
CA GLY A 69 -6.83 -0.36 6.83
C GLY A 69 -6.36 -1.75 7.29
N LEU A 70 -5.43 -2.39 6.57
CA LEU A 70 -4.90 -3.71 6.95
C LEU A 70 -4.01 -3.61 8.19
N SER A 71 -4.10 -4.64 9.04
CA SER A 71 -3.17 -4.81 10.17
C SER A 71 -1.77 -5.23 9.69
N ARG A 72 -0.76 -5.04 10.56
CA ARG A 72 0.63 -5.47 10.29
C ARG A 72 0.74 -6.95 9.90
N PRO A 73 0.11 -7.91 10.62
CA PRO A 73 0.19 -9.32 10.23
C PRO A 73 -0.46 -9.61 8.87
N GLN A 74 -1.60 -8.98 8.56
CA GLN A 74 -2.28 -9.15 7.27
C GLN A 74 -1.42 -8.66 6.11
N LEU A 75 -0.90 -7.44 6.20
CA LEU A 75 -0.01 -6.90 5.16
C LEU A 75 1.25 -7.76 5.00
N SER A 76 1.84 -8.21 6.10
CA SER A 76 3.04 -9.05 6.07
C SER A 76 2.78 -10.39 5.37
N ARG A 77 1.62 -11.01 5.63
CA ARG A 77 1.21 -12.24 4.95
C ARG A 77 0.99 -12.00 3.45
N LEU A 78 0.37 -10.90 3.05
CA LEU A 78 0.14 -10.56 1.64
C LEU A 78 1.46 -10.33 0.89
N ILE A 79 2.35 -9.52 1.45
CA ILE A 79 3.68 -9.28 0.86
C ILE A 79 4.49 -10.58 0.79
N LYS A 80 4.49 -11.40 1.85
CA LYS A 80 5.25 -12.66 1.90
C LYS A 80 4.71 -13.71 0.93
N ARG A 81 3.38 -13.79 0.76
CA ARG A 81 2.75 -14.66 -0.25
C ARG A 81 2.87 -14.11 -1.67
N ASN A 82 3.69 -13.06 -1.88
CA ASN A 82 3.89 -12.38 -3.15
C ASN A 82 2.55 -11.93 -3.79
N LEU A 83 1.61 -11.45 -2.95
CA LEU A 83 0.23 -11.09 -3.31
C LEU A 83 -0.45 -12.18 -4.15
N ILE A 84 -0.49 -13.42 -3.62
CA ILE A 84 -1.16 -14.64 -4.12
C ILE A 84 -1.73 -14.48 -5.55
N LEU A 85 -0.98 -14.94 -6.56
CA LEU A 85 -1.44 -15.39 -7.90
C LEU A 85 -2.87 -14.96 -8.29
N LEU A 86 -3.02 -14.10 -9.32
CA LEU A 86 -4.19 -13.94 -10.21
C LEU A 86 -5.58 -14.12 -9.55
N SER A 87 -6.39 -13.05 -9.48
CA SER A 87 -7.83 -13.12 -9.19
C SER A 87 -8.44 -14.44 -9.72
N PRO A 88 -9.01 -15.34 -8.88
CA PRO A 88 -9.75 -16.46 -9.41
C PRO A 88 -10.96 -15.85 -10.13
N ALA A 89 -11.05 -16.14 -11.42
CA ALA A 89 -12.30 -16.09 -12.15
C ALA A 89 -13.30 -17.05 -11.49
#